data_AF-A0A3P7ILW3-F1
#
_entry.id   AF-A0A3P7ILW3-F1
#
_cell.length_a   1.000
_cell.length_b   1.000
_cell.length_c   1.000
_cell.angle_alpha   90.00
_cell.angle_beta   90.00
_cell.angle_gamma   90.00
#
_symmetry.space_group_name_H-M   'P 1'
#
loop_
_entity.id
_entity.type
_entity.pdbx_description
1 polymer ?
#
loop_
_entity_poly.entity_id
_entity_poly.type
_entity_poly.pdbx_seq_one_letter_code
_entity_poly.pdbx_strand_id
1 'polypeptide(L)'
;MREGKNCSLMPIFKSMSVVEDDSYRAADRALSCTADVLALMSKRRGGLRSGPAANPAFAAAIRLLQNETTVRQGIEAMHSELSNWLQTPEKLTRAARHYEAAAQIFTRRNVMRFCLKQLPVLHYRSGLKEGVRASCACRIDLAGGWTDTPPITMQIEHSAVVNIAVMIDGKKPIECEVRPLYDVSGIIMKELGICLATPEEIHDLSDKPSLPGSLICATILAAGLIQTEDVDLSCALHRHFSSDIVGLEFSTHSSLPHGSGLGTSSILAATLLAALWTLMGIPFDRNNIYHAVLLVEQYLTTGGGWQDQVGGTAAAIKISRFSNRLEQVVPEQLDCEESFIGELESKLLLIYTGRTRLAKNLLQQYYEDKKKMAPGSEPNFIRKLIDDLKTNDLIEVAWLAGAGGGGFLYVWLKDGVSRTSLETYLTRNEMHRDLTVHSITVDFNPLIVEPV
;
A
#
# COMPACT_ATOMS: atom_id res chain seq x y z
N MET A 1 -33.31 -8.24 -23.09
CA MET A 1 -33.01 -9.67 -22.87
C MET A 1 -32.97 -10.36 -24.23
N ARG A 2 -31.91 -11.11 -24.53
CA ARG A 2 -31.97 -12.29 -25.42
C ARG A 2 -31.46 -13.43 -24.55
N GLU A 3 -32.38 -14.19 -23.98
CA GLU A 3 -32.16 -15.25 -22.98
C GLU A 3 -31.33 -16.45 -23.50
N GLY A 4 -30.96 -16.48 -24.79
CA GLY A 4 -30.22 -17.60 -25.39
C GLY A 4 -28.68 -17.54 -25.34
N LYS A 5 -28.04 -16.45 -24.87
CA LYS A 5 -26.57 -16.34 -24.91
C LYS A 5 -25.83 -16.67 -23.60
N ASN A 6 -26.52 -16.75 -22.45
CA ASN A 6 -25.85 -17.06 -21.18
C ASN A 6 -25.41 -18.55 -21.07
N CYS A 7 -26.13 -19.49 -21.71
CA CYS A 7 -25.74 -20.90 -21.74
C CYS A 7 -24.48 -21.20 -22.57
N SER A 8 -24.06 -20.29 -23.46
CA SER A 8 -22.90 -20.50 -24.35
C SER A 8 -21.54 -20.28 -23.66
N LEU A 9 -21.52 -19.69 -22.46
CA LEU A 9 -20.29 -19.29 -21.76
C LEU A 9 -19.93 -20.23 -20.60
N MET A 10 -20.85 -21.07 -20.13
CA MET A 10 -20.57 -22.10 -19.11
C MET A 10 -19.42 -23.03 -19.50
N PRO A 11 -19.26 -23.44 -20.78
CA PRO A 11 -18.08 -24.19 -21.21
C PRO A 11 -16.77 -23.42 -21.04
N ILE A 12 -16.78 -22.08 -21.19
CA ILE A 12 -15.60 -21.21 -21.00
C ILE A 12 -15.24 -21.12 -19.51
N PHE A 13 -16.22 -20.93 -18.63
CA PHE A 13 -15.97 -20.96 -17.19
C PHE A 13 -15.51 -22.34 -16.71
N LYS A 14 -16.03 -23.42 -17.30
CA LYS A 14 -15.56 -24.78 -17.04
C LYS A 14 -14.13 -25.01 -17.54
N SER A 15 -13.77 -24.53 -18.73
CA SER A 15 -12.39 -24.65 -19.23
C SER A 15 -11.41 -23.80 -18.42
N MET A 16 -11.83 -22.65 -17.89
CA MET A 16 -11.05 -21.85 -16.95
C MET A 16 -10.86 -22.51 -15.57
N SER A 17 -11.73 -23.46 -15.20
CA SER A 17 -11.64 -24.21 -13.94
C SER A 17 -10.76 -25.45 -14.00
N VAL A 18 -10.23 -25.80 -15.19
CA VAL A 18 -9.28 -26.91 -15.36
C VAL A 18 -7.91 -26.46 -14.84
N VAL A 19 -7.74 -26.60 -13.54
CA VAL A 19 -6.46 -26.45 -12.85
C VAL A 19 -5.81 -27.84 -12.88
N GLU A 20 -4.92 -28.06 -13.85
CA GLU A 20 -4.19 -29.34 -14.04
C GLU A 20 -3.07 -29.54 -13.01
N ASP A 21 -2.67 -28.47 -12.33
CA ASP A 21 -1.55 -28.46 -11.39
C ASP A 21 -1.95 -27.63 -10.17
N ASP A 22 -1.63 -28.09 -8.94
CA ASP A 22 -1.98 -27.49 -7.64
C ASP A 22 -1.42 -26.06 -7.41
N SER A 23 -0.98 -25.39 -8.48
CA SER A 23 -0.47 -24.03 -8.47
C SER A 23 -1.59 -23.01 -8.14
N TYR A 24 -1.49 -22.42 -6.94
CA TYR A 24 -2.31 -21.30 -6.49
C TYR A 24 -2.41 -20.14 -7.50
N ARG A 25 -1.43 -20.00 -8.40
CA ARG A 25 -1.40 -18.99 -9.47
C ARG A 25 -2.47 -19.22 -10.54
N ALA A 26 -2.75 -20.47 -10.91
CA ALA A 26 -3.77 -20.78 -11.91
C ALA A 26 -5.19 -20.51 -11.35
N ALA A 27 -5.42 -20.90 -10.09
CA ALA A 27 -6.69 -20.66 -9.39
C ALA A 27 -6.99 -19.15 -9.23
N ASP A 28 -6.01 -18.35 -8.79
CA ASP A 28 -6.14 -16.89 -8.68
C ASP A 28 -6.56 -16.24 -10.01
N ARG A 29 -5.83 -16.54 -11.09
CA ARG A 29 -6.12 -16.02 -12.43
C ARG A 29 -7.49 -16.44 -12.92
N ALA A 30 -7.87 -17.71 -12.77
CA ALA A 30 -9.17 -18.22 -13.21
C ALA A 30 -10.33 -17.50 -12.49
N LEU A 31 -10.24 -17.35 -11.16
CA LEU A 31 -11.25 -16.68 -10.36
C LEU A 31 -11.34 -15.18 -10.67
N SER A 32 -10.18 -14.51 -10.79
CA SER A 32 -10.10 -13.09 -11.14
C SER A 32 -10.65 -12.79 -12.53
N CYS A 33 -10.26 -13.58 -13.55
CA CYS A 33 -10.81 -13.45 -14.90
C CYS A 33 -12.31 -13.74 -14.94
N THR A 34 -12.79 -14.72 -14.16
CA THR A 34 -14.24 -14.99 -14.05
C THR A 34 -14.98 -13.78 -13.47
N ALA A 35 -14.45 -13.17 -12.41
CA ALA A 35 -15.02 -11.95 -11.84
C ALA A 35 -15.12 -10.81 -12.86
N ASP A 36 -14.06 -10.59 -13.66
CA ASP A 36 -14.03 -9.56 -14.69
C ASP A 36 -15.03 -9.83 -15.83
N VAL A 37 -15.18 -11.09 -16.27
CA VAL A 37 -16.19 -11.47 -17.28
C VAL A 37 -17.61 -11.20 -16.75
N LEU A 38 -17.91 -11.60 -15.51
CA LEU A 38 -19.21 -11.35 -14.89
C LEU A 38 -19.52 -9.85 -14.77
N ALA A 39 -18.54 -9.05 -14.36
CA ALA A 39 -18.67 -7.60 -14.30
C ALA A 39 -18.95 -6.98 -15.68
N LEU A 40 -18.25 -7.42 -16.74
CA LEU A 40 -18.48 -6.96 -18.11
C LEU A 40 -19.86 -7.36 -18.63
N MET A 41 -20.32 -8.58 -18.31
CA MET A 41 -21.65 -9.06 -18.68
C MET A 41 -22.79 -8.22 -18.06
N SER A 42 -22.57 -7.65 -16.87
CA SER A 42 -23.53 -6.74 -16.24
C SER A 42 -23.77 -5.44 -17.04
N LYS A 43 -22.86 -5.10 -17.97
CA LYS A 43 -22.88 -3.86 -18.76
C LYS A 43 -23.03 -2.60 -17.91
N ARG A 44 -22.45 -2.59 -16.70
CA ARG A 44 -22.56 -1.49 -15.71
C ARG A 44 -23.98 -1.20 -15.23
N ARG A 45 -24.92 -2.12 -15.43
CA ARG A 45 -26.31 -1.96 -14.99
C ARG A 45 -26.57 -2.53 -13.59
N GLY A 46 -25.62 -3.29 -13.02
CA GLY A 46 -25.74 -3.93 -11.71
C GLY A 46 -25.28 -3.09 -10.51
N GLY A 47 -25.02 -1.79 -10.70
CA GLY A 47 -24.45 -0.91 -9.68
C GLY A 47 -22.93 -1.03 -9.54
N LEU A 48 -22.36 -0.34 -8.54
CA LEU A 48 -20.93 -0.41 -8.23
C LEU A 48 -20.55 -1.80 -7.71
N ARG A 49 -19.33 -2.25 -8.05
CA ARG A 49 -18.70 -3.46 -7.51
C ARG A 49 -18.25 -3.28 -6.03
N SER A 50 -18.80 -2.30 -5.32
CA SER A 50 -18.46 -2.01 -3.93
C SER A 50 -19.39 -2.74 -2.93
N GLY A 51 -18.84 -3.14 -1.78
CA GLY A 51 -19.58 -3.76 -0.67
C GLY A 51 -19.17 -5.22 -0.36
N PRO A 52 -19.61 -5.76 0.79
CA PRO A 52 -19.09 -7.01 1.34
C PRO A 52 -19.49 -8.23 0.50
N ALA A 53 -18.51 -9.10 0.22
CA ALA A 53 -18.70 -10.40 -0.45
C ALA A 53 -19.14 -11.49 0.54
N ALA A 54 -20.20 -11.23 1.32
CA ALA A 54 -20.61 -12.05 2.46
C ALA A 54 -21.95 -12.79 2.28
N ASN A 55 -22.47 -12.92 1.05
CA ASN A 55 -23.65 -13.73 0.80
C ASN A 55 -23.44 -15.20 1.28
N PRO A 56 -24.36 -15.73 2.11
CA PRO A 56 -24.25 -17.09 2.66
C PRO A 56 -24.12 -18.20 1.61
N ALA A 57 -24.65 -18.03 0.41
CA ALA A 57 -24.60 -19.02 -0.66
C ALA A 57 -23.16 -19.38 -1.07
N PHE A 58 -22.24 -18.42 -1.03
CA PHE A 58 -20.83 -18.64 -1.34
C PHE A 58 -19.99 -19.05 -0.12
N ALA A 59 -20.52 -18.98 1.11
CA ALA A 59 -19.74 -19.14 2.32
C ALA A 59 -19.08 -20.53 2.44
N ALA A 60 -19.77 -21.59 2.03
CA ALA A 60 -19.22 -22.94 2.03
C ALA A 60 -18.03 -23.07 1.05
N ALA A 61 -18.19 -22.54 -0.17
CA ALA A 61 -17.13 -22.54 -1.18
C ALA A 61 -15.91 -21.74 -0.72
N ILE A 62 -16.13 -20.54 -0.14
CA ILE A 62 -15.05 -19.71 0.41
C ILE A 62 -14.28 -20.42 1.53
N ARG A 63 -14.96 -21.11 2.45
CA ARG A 63 -14.30 -21.90 3.51
C ARG A 63 -13.42 -23.03 2.94
N LEU A 64 -13.85 -23.68 1.86
CA LEU A 64 -13.03 -24.69 1.18
C LEU A 64 -11.79 -24.04 0.54
N LEU A 65 -11.95 -22.88 -0.12
CA LEU A 65 -10.79 -22.16 -0.69
C LEU A 65 -9.79 -21.69 0.39
N GLN A 66 -10.25 -21.46 1.62
CA GLN A 66 -9.42 -21.13 2.78
C GLN A 66 -8.63 -22.33 3.36
N ASN A 67 -8.79 -23.55 2.84
CA ASN A 67 -7.97 -24.69 3.21
C ASN A 67 -7.18 -25.18 1.98
N GLU A 68 -5.87 -25.33 2.13
CA GLU A 68 -4.97 -25.72 1.04
C GLU A 68 -5.29 -27.09 0.44
N THR A 69 -5.84 -28.00 1.25
CA THR A 69 -6.17 -29.37 0.82
C THR A 69 -7.50 -29.49 0.09
N THR A 70 -8.35 -28.46 0.13
CA THR A 70 -9.71 -28.51 -0.45
C THR A 70 -9.95 -27.44 -1.52
N VAL A 71 -8.87 -26.85 -2.06
CA VAL A 71 -8.94 -25.80 -3.09
C VAL A 71 -9.78 -26.21 -4.30
N ARG A 72 -9.56 -27.42 -4.86
CA ARG A 72 -10.34 -27.92 -6.01
C ARG A 72 -11.84 -27.98 -5.70
N GLN A 73 -12.21 -28.53 -4.55
CA GLN A 73 -13.61 -28.61 -4.10
C GLN A 73 -14.21 -27.21 -3.93
N GLY A 74 -13.42 -26.26 -3.43
CA GLY A 74 -13.82 -24.86 -3.34
C GLY A 74 -14.10 -24.22 -4.70
N ILE A 75 -13.26 -24.44 -5.70
CA ILE A 75 -13.46 -23.92 -7.07
C ILE A 75 -14.71 -24.53 -7.70
N GLU A 76 -14.90 -25.85 -7.56
CA GLU A 76 -16.09 -26.55 -8.04
C GLU A 76 -17.36 -26.02 -7.37
N ALA A 77 -17.33 -25.78 -6.05
CA ALA A 77 -18.43 -25.21 -5.30
C ALA A 77 -18.75 -23.75 -5.74
N MET A 78 -17.72 -22.92 -5.96
CA MET A 78 -17.90 -21.57 -6.53
C MET A 78 -18.59 -21.63 -7.90
N HIS A 79 -18.20 -22.58 -8.75
CA HIS A 79 -18.77 -22.75 -10.09
C HIS A 79 -20.20 -23.25 -10.05
N SER A 80 -20.49 -24.25 -9.21
CA SER A 80 -21.84 -24.77 -9.02
C SER A 80 -22.80 -23.66 -8.61
N GLU A 81 -22.39 -22.82 -7.65
CA GLU A 81 -23.23 -21.72 -7.17
C GLU A 81 -23.44 -20.64 -8.23
N LEU A 82 -22.45 -20.36 -9.09
CA LEU A 82 -22.52 -19.29 -10.10
C LEU A 82 -23.76 -19.36 -10.99
N SER A 83 -24.25 -20.56 -11.31
CA SER A 83 -25.47 -20.79 -12.12
C SER A 83 -26.69 -20.03 -11.58
N ASN A 84 -26.78 -19.86 -10.26
CA ASN A 84 -27.89 -19.17 -9.58
C ASN A 84 -27.82 -17.64 -9.67
N TRP A 85 -26.75 -17.10 -10.28
CA TRP A 85 -26.41 -15.68 -10.28
C TRP A 85 -26.29 -15.04 -11.67
N LEU A 86 -26.52 -15.79 -12.75
CA LEU A 86 -26.33 -15.28 -14.13
C LEU A 86 -27.55 -14.54 -14.72
N GLN A 87 -28.67 -14.43 -13.99
CA GLN A 87 -29.95 -14.01 -14.57
C GLN A 87 -30.08 -12.50 -14.76
N THR A 88 -29.56 -11.69 -13.84
CA THR A 88 -29.72 -10.23 -13.87
C THR A 88 -28.39 -9.51 -13.73
N PRO A 89 -28.25 -8.27 -14.25
CA PRO A 89 -27.05 -7.47 -14.08
C PRO A 89 -26.60 -7.31 -12.62
N GLU A 90 -27.54 -7.16 -11.69
CA GLU A 90 -27.27 -7.00 -10.25
C GLU A 90 -26.71 -8.30 -9.66
N LYS A 91 -27.27 -9.45 -10.03
CA LYS A 91 -26.75 -10.75 -9.61
C LYS A 91 -25.37 -11.02 -10.21
N LEU A 92 -25.13 -10.65 -11.47
CA LEU A 92 -23.81 -10.74 -12.10
C LEU A 92 -22.77 -9.89 -11.35
N THR A 93 -23.08 -8.63 -11.03
CA THR A 93 -22.18 -7.75 -10.24
C THR A 93 -21.95 -8.30 -8.83
N ARG A 94 -22.94 -8.94 -8.20
CA ARG A 94 -22.77 -9.60 -6.89
C ARG A 94 -21.89 -10.84 -6.98
N ALA A 95 -22.11 -11.71 -7.96
CA ALA A 95 -21.27 -12.88 -8.18
C ALA A 95 -19.82 -12.50 -8.52
N ALA A 96 -19.61 -11.46 -9.33
CA ALA A 96 -18.29 -10.91 -9.62
C ALA A 96 -17.53 -10.56 -8.33
N ARG A 97 -18.19 -9.90 -7.36
CA ARG A 97 -17.58 -9.59 -6.06
C ARG A 97 -17.17 -10.83 -5.28
N HIS A 98 -17.97 -11.90 -5.31
CA HIS A 98 -17.64 -13.16 -4.65
C HIS A 98 -16.44 -13.86 -5.27
N TYR A 99 -16.36 -13.87 -6.61
CA TYR A 99 -15.22 -14.42 -7.33
C TYR A 99 -13.94 -13.59 -7.11
N GLU A 100 -14.06 -12.27 -6.98
CA GLU A 100 -12.94 -11.41 -6.59
C GLU A 100 -12.45 -11.71 -5.18
N ALA A 101 -13.36 -11.80 -4.21
CA ALA A 101 -12.99 -12.16 -2.83
C ALA A 101 -12.34 -13.55 -2.78
N ALA A 102 -12.80 -14.50 -3.58
CA ALA A 102 -12.19 -15.82 -3.73
C ALA A 102 -10.77 -15.74 -4.31
N ALA A 103 -10.55 -14.94 -5.36
CA ALA A 103 -9.21 -14.71 -5.92
C ALA A 103 -8.26 -14.06 -4.90
N GLN A 104 -8.77 -13.09 -4.12
CA GLN A 104 -7.99 -12.38 -3.11
C GLN A 104 -7.44 -13.30 -2.00
N ILE A 105 -8.07 -14.44 -1.70
CA ILE A 105 -7.52 -15.45 -0.78
C ILE A 105 -6.17 -15.96 -1.29
N PHE A 106 -6.08 -16.28 -2.58
CA PHE A 106 -4.87 -16.80 -3.21
C PHE A 106 -3.83 -15.71 -3.44
N THR A 107 -4.27 -14.50 -3.84
CA THR A 107 -3.39 -13.33 -3.93
C THR A 107 -2.71 -13.09 -2.59
N ARG A 108 -3.47 -12.95 -1.49
CA ARG A 108 -2.94 -12.73 -0.14
C ARG A 108 -1.95 -13.83 0.28
N ARG A 109 -2.31 -15.10 0.09
CA ARG A 109 -1.42 -16.23 0.40
C ARG A 109 -0.10 -16.18 -0.33
N ASN A 110 -0.14 -15.93 -1.64
CA ASN A 110 1.07 -15.86 -2.44
C ASN A 110 1.96 -14.70 -1.99
N VAL A 111 1.36 -13.54 -1.73
CA VAL A 111 2.05 -12.35 -1.18
C VAL A 111 2.71 -12.67 0.14
N MET A 112 1.96 -13.18 1.11
CA MET A 112 2.51 -13.56 2.42
C MET A 112 3.63 -14.58 2.28
N ARG A 113 3.46 -15.63 1.46
CA ARG A 113 4.47 -16.67 1.25
C ARG A 113 5.79 -16.09 0.75
N PHE A 114 5.80 -15.26 -0.29
CA PHE A 114 7.06 -14.70 -0.76
C PHE A 114 7.61 -13.65 0.20
N CYS A 115 6.77 -12.86 0.87
CA CYS A 115 7.24 -11.86 1.84
C CYS A 115 7.95 -12.52 3.02
N LEU A 116 7.39 -13.59 3.58
CA LEU A 116 7.98 -14.34 4.69
C LEU A 116 9.36 -14.92 4.35
N LYS A 117 9.58 -15.34 3.10
CA LYS A 117 10.91 -15.80 2.63
C LYS A 117 11.97 -14.70 2.62
N GLN A 118 11.53 -13.43 2.50
CA GLN A 118 12.40 -12.27 2.45
C GLN A 118 12.55 -11.58 3.82
N LEU A 119 11.92 -12.07 4.88
CA LEU A 119 12.14 -11.50 6.21
C LEU A 119 13.56 -11.82 6.72
N PRO A 120 14.14 -10.96 7.56
CA PRO A 120 15.46 -11.22 8.11
C PRO A 120 15.41 -12.44 9.03
N VAL A 121 16.49 -13.21 9.06
CA VAL A 121 16.62 -14.33 9.98
C VAL A 121 16.75 -13.77 11.39
N LEU A 122 15.85 -14.18 12.28
CA LEU A 122 15.87 -13.79 13.68
C LEU A 122 17.03 -14.52 14.38
N HIS A 123 18.22 -13.91 14.37
CA HIS A 123 19.33 -14.33 15.21
C HIS A 123 19.23 -13.62 16.56
N TYR A 124 19.20 -14.39 17.64
CA TYR A 124 19.18 -13.86 19.00
C TYR A 124 20.51 -13.16 19.29
N ARG A 125 20.49 -11.83 19.16
CA ARG A 125 21.51 -10.93 19.67
C ARG A 125 20.89 -10.16 20.83
N SER A 126 21.72 -9.75 21.79
CA SER A 126 21.26 -8.80 22.79
C SER A 126 20.89 -7.50 22.06
N GLY A 127 19.61 -7.15 22.09
CA GLY A 127 19.13 -5.87 21.60
C GLY A 127 19.80 -4.70 22.33
N LEU A 128 19.63 -3.51 21.75
CA LEU A 128 20.17 -2.27 22.28
C LEU A 128 19.42 -1.85 23.56
N LYS A 129 20.14 -1.17 24.46
CA LYS A 129 19.60 -0.57 25.69
C LYS A 129 19.16 0.89 25.53
N GLU A 130 19.60 1.52 24.45
CA GLU A 130 19.27 2.89 24.06
C GLU A 130 18.18 2.86 23.00
N GLY A 131 17.52 4.00 22.79
CA GLY A 131 16.46 4.08 21.79
C GLY A 131 17.02 3.97 20.38
N VAL A 132 16.14 3.77 19.41
CA VAL A 132 16.49 3.89 17.99
C VAL A 132 15.51 4.82 17.31
N ARG A 133 16.04 5.79 16.58
CA ARG A 133 15.28 6.68 15.71
C ARG A 133 15.47 6.28 14.26
N ALA A 134 14.39 6.34 13.49
CA ALA A 134 14.43 6.25 12.04
C ALA A 134 13.71 7.44 11.40
N SER A 135 14.29 7.99 10.34
CA SER A 135 13.69 9.05 9.53
C SER A 135 13.72 8.67 8.06
N CYS A 136 12.68 9.05 7.31
CA CYS A 136 12.56 8.69 5.91
C CYS A 136 12.00 9.79 5.01
N ALA A 137 12.51 9.84 3.79
CA ALA A 137 11.94 10.59 2.68
C ALA A 137 10.53 10.10 2.35
N CYS A 138 9.74 10.94 1.67
CA CYS A 138 8.50 10.49 1.05
C CYS A 138 8.74 10.11 -0.43
N ARG A 139 7.68 9.79 -1.17
CA ARG A 139 7.81 9.35 -2.56
C ARG A 139 6.90 10.08 -3.55
N ILE A 140 7.45 10.34 -4.73
CA ILE A 140 6.71 10.82 -5.92
C ILE A 140 6.72 9.71 -6.97
N ASP A 141 5.54 9.33 -7.44
CA ASP A 141 5.39 8.38 -8.55
C ASP A 141 5.29 9.15 -9.86
N LEU A 142 6.22 8.87 -10.78
CA LEU A 142 6.26 9.48 -12.12
C LEU A 142 5.46 8.65 -13.13
N ALA A 143 5.63 7.32 -13.09
CA ALA A 143 5.02 6.42 -14.06
C ALA A 143 4.83 5.02 -13.50
N GLY A 144 3.90 4.27 -14.09
CA GLY A 144 3.72 2.85 -13.78
C GLY A 144 2.96 2.53 -12.49
N GLY A 145 2.55 3.55 -11.72
CA GLY A 145 1.73 3.38 -10.52
C GLY A 145 0.53 2.47 -10.79
N TRP A 146 0.27 1.58 -9.83
CA TRP A 146 -0.69 0.46 -9.85
C TRP A 146 -0.21 -0.84 -10.45
N THR A 147 0.84 -0.83 -11.29
CA THR A 147 1.41 -2.09 -11.79
C THR A 147 2.09 -2.89 -10.69
N ASP A 148 2.43 -2.25 -9.58
CA ASP A 148 3.02 -2.79 -8.35
C ASP A 148 2.03 -3.51 -7.44
N THR A 149 0.72 -3.31 -7.61
CA THR A 149 -0.29 -3.86 -6.70
C THR A 149 -0.59 -5.33 -7.03
N PRO A 150 -0.55 -6.27 -6.07
CA PRO A 150 -1.04 -7.62 -6.29
C PRO A 150 -2.54 -7.64 -6.65
N PRO A 151 -2.98 -8.54 -7.55
CA PRO A 151 -2.19 -9.57 -8.21
C PRO A 151 -1.46 -9.08 -9.49
N ILE A 152 -1.65 -7.83 -9.91
CA ILE A 152 -1.12 -7.29 -11.17
C ILE A 152 0.39 -7.48 -11.26
N THR A 153 1.13 -7.11 -10.21
CA THR A 153 2.59 -7.21 -10.18
C THR A 153 3.12 -8.64 -10.30
N MET A 154 2.28 -9.64 -10.01
CA MET A 154 2.65 -11.06 -10.09
C MET A 154 2.25 -11.67 -11.43
N GLN A 155 1.24 -11.10 -12.09
CA GLN A 155 0.67 -11.62 -13.33
C GLN A 155 1.28 -10.95 -14.57
N ILE A 156 1.83 -9.73 -14.43
CA ILE A 156 2.50 -8.99 -15.51
C ILE A 156 4.02 -9.13 -15.34
N GLU A 157 4.69 -9.70 -16.34
CA GLU A 157 6.13 -9.97 -16.32
C GLU A 157 7.01 -8.70 -16.26
N HIS A 158 6.47 -7.57 -16.70
CA HIS A 158 7.18 -6.28 -16.75
C HIS A 158 6.47 -5.20 -15.92
N SER A 159 5.90 -5.56 -14.77
CA SER A 159 5.42 -4.53 -13.84
C SER A 159 6.58 -3.64 -13.42
N ALA A 160 6.39 -2.33 -13.54
CA ALA A 160 7.44 -1.37 -13.28
C ALA A 160 6.85 -0.06 -12.79
N VAL A 161 7.45 0.51 -11.76
CA VAL A 161 7.13 1.86 -11.27
C VAL A 161 8.39 2.70 -11.30
N VAL A 162 8.28 3.88 -11.90
CA VAL A 162 9.34 4.90 -11.84
C VAL A 162 8.93 5.90 -10.77
N ASN A 163 9.76 6.04 -9.74
CA ASN A 163 9.50 6.93 -8.61
C ASN A 163 10.77 7.58 -8.08
N ILE A 164 10.58 8.61 -7.25
CA ILE A 164 11.63 9.43 -6.67
C ILE A 164 11.46 9.44 -5.15
N ALA A 165 12.54 9.21 -4.41
CA ALA A 165 12.58 9.50 -2.98
C ALA A 165 12.86 10.99 -2.79
N VAL A 166 11.99 11.70 -2.07
CA VAL A 166 12.09 13.15 -1.91
C VAL A 166 11.90 13.60 -0.46
N MET A 167 12.73 14.56 -0.06
CA MET A 167 12.51 15.40 1.10
C MET A 167 11.53 16.51 0.75
N ILE A 168 10.75 16.96 1.73
CA ILE A 168 9.81 18.08 1.59
C ILE A 168 10.36 19.27 2.35
N ASP A 169 10.56 20.38 1.65
CA ASP A 169 11.19 21.59 2.20
C ASP A 169 12.51 21.29 2.94
N GLY A 170 13.32 20.42 2.33
CA GLY A 170 14.64 20.01 2.84
C GLY A 170 14.62 19.07 4.05
N LYS A 171 13.45 18.52 4.43
CA LYS A 171 13.32 17.60 5.57
C LYS A 171 12.76 16.25 5.16
N LYS A 172 13.22 15.19 5.83
CA LYS A 172 12.59 13.87 5.81
C LYS A 172 11.29 13.95 6.61
N PRO A 173 10.12 13.82 5.96
CA PRO A 173 8.87 14.16 6.63
C PRO A 173 8.35 13.09 7.59
N ILE A 174 8.87 11.86 7.54
CA ILE A 174 8.34 10.71 8.27
C ILE A 174 9.39 10.22 9.24
N GLU A 175 9.05 10.17 10.52
CA GLU A 175 9.98 9.83 11.59
C GLU A 175 9.31 8.90 12.60
N CYS A 176 10.08 8.00 13.19
CA CYS A 176 9.67 7.26 14.36
C CYS A 176 10.84 7.03 15.31
N GLU A 177 10.51 6.72 16.55
CA GLU A 177 11.46 6.38 17.58
C GLU A 177 10.91 5.22 18.42
N VAL A 178 11.76 4.23 18.69
CA VAL A 178 11.43 3.07 19.53
C VAL A 178 12.41 3.02 20.69
N ARG A 179 11.90 3.02 21.93
CA ARG A 179 12.72 3.04 23.15
C ARG A 179 12.41 1.85 24.06
N PRO A 180 13.43 1.22 24.67
CA PRO A 180 13.21 0.26 25.73
C PRO A 180 12.70 0.95 27.01
N LEU A 181 11.81 0.28 27.73
CA LEU A 181 11.27 0.71 29.01
C LEU A 181 11.71 -0.23 30.12
N TYR A 182 12.00 0.35 31.29
CA TYR A 182 12.57 -0.36 32.45
C TYR A 182 11.64 -0.39 33.67
N ASP A 183 10.63 0.47 33.69
CA ASP A 183 9.71 0.71 34.80
C ASP A 183 8.24 0.46 34.46
N VAL A 184 7.88 0.59 33.17
CA VAL A 184 6.52 0.38 32.66
C VAL A 184 6.51 -0.81 31.71
N SER A 185 5.75 -1.85 32.07
CA SER A 185 5.59 -3.02 31.23
C SER A 185 4.60 -2.81 30.10
N GLY A 186 4.89 -3.33 28.91
CA GLY A 186 3.97 -3.34 27.77
C GLY A 186 4.48 -2.57 26.55
N ILE A 187 3.62 -2.44 25.55
CA ILE A 187 3.86 -1.66 24.34
C ILE A 187 3.13 -0.32 24.46
N ILE A 188 3.88 0.77 24.57
CA ILE A 188 3.35 2.13 24.72
C ILE A 188 3.40 2.85 23.37
N MET A 189 2.28 3.42 22.94
CA MET A 189 2.20 4.29 21.76
C MET A 189 1.98 5.72 22.24
N LYS A 190 3.06 6.50 22.31
CA LYS A 190 3.11 7.76 23.05
C LYS A 190 2.11 8.80 22.57
N GLU A 191 2.09 9.11 21.28
CA GLU A 191 1.21 10.14 20.73
C GLU A 191 -0.27 9.72 20.74
N LEU A 192 -0.54 8.42 20.80
CA LEU A 192 -1.90 7.87 20.82
C LEU A 192 -2.43 7.69 22.24
N GLY A 193 -1.57 7.75 23.26
CA GLY A 193 -1.93 7.44 24.65
C GLY A 193 -2.41 6.01 24.83
N ILE A 194 -1.94 5.07 24.00
CA ILE A 194 -2.32 3.65 24.04
C ILE A 194 -1.24 2.87 24.77
N CYS A 195 -1.65 1.98 25.67
CA CYS A 195 -0.79 1.00 26.33
C CYS A 195 -1.39 -0.38 26.08
N LEU A 196 -0.61 -1.29 25.47
CA LEU A 196 -1.00 -2.68 25.27
C LEU A 196 -0.19 -3.56 26.20
N ALA A 197 -0.88 -4.33 27.04
CA ALA A 197 -0.29 -5.14 28.10
C ALA A 197 -0.11 -6.60 27.70
N THR A 198 -0.76 -7.07 26.62
CA THR A 198 -0.73 -8.48 26.21
C THR A 198 -0.48 -8.68 24.71
N PRO A 199 0.07 -9.85 24.29
CA PRO A 199 0.14 -10.22 22.88
C PRO A 199 -1.22 -10.23 22.18
N GLU A 200 -2.28 -10.65 22.88
CA GLU A 200 -3.64 -10.74 22.33
C GLU A 200 -4.18 -9.36 21.91
N GLU A 201 -3.95 -8.32 22.72
CA GLU A 201 -4.34 -6.95 22.38
C GLU A 201 -3.62 -6.44 21.11
N ILE A 202 -2.36 -6.85 20.89
CA ILE A 202 -1.58 -6.51 19.69
C ILE A 202 -2.19 -7.22 18.48
N HIS A 203 -2.48 -8.52 18.59
CA HIS A 203 -3.14 -9.29 17.54
C HIS A 203 -4.49 -8.69 17.17
N ASP A 204 -5.32 -8.40 18.17
CA ASP A 204 -6.67 -7.84 17.99
C ASP A 204 -6.67 -6.47 17.31
N LEU A 205 -5.64 -5.65 17.51
CA LEU A 205 -5.56 -4.32 16.89
C LEU A 205 -4.92 -4.38 15.49
N SER A 206 -4.12 -5.39 15.20
CA SER A 206 -3.29 -5.49 13.99
C SER A 206 -4.06 -5.59 12.66
N ASP A 207 -5.32 -6.03 12.69
CA ASP A 207 -6.16 -6.20 11.50
C ASP A 207 -7.28 -5.15 11.37
N LYS A 208 -7.27 -4.12 12.24
CA LYS A 208 -8.27 -3.05 12.31
C LYS A 208 -7.68 -1.73 11.76
N PRO A 209 -7.50 -1.57 10.42
CA PRO A 209 -6.80 -0.43 9.83
C PRO A 209 -7.46 0.94 10.09
N SER A 210 -8.72 0.96 10.51
CA SER A 210 -9.42 2.20 10.87
C SER A 210 -9.14 2.66 12.31
N LEU A 211 -8.55 1.80 13.15
CA LEU A 211 -8.26 2.13 14.54
C LEU A 211 -6.81 2.66 14.68
N PRO A 212 -6.60 3.69 15.52
CA PRO A 212 -5.25 4.13 15.87
C PRO A 212 -4.41 2.99 16.45
N GLY A 213 -3.12 2.96 16.14
CA GLY A 213 -2.18 1.95 16.65
C GLY A 213 -2.10 0.66 15.85
N SER A 214 -3.07 0.38 14.97
CA SER A 214 -3.11 -0.83 14.13
C SER A 214 -1.84 -1.02 13.28
N LEU A 215 -1.31 0.07 12.70
CA LEU A 215 -0.06 0.04 11.92
C LEU A 215 1.15 -0.40 12.76
N ILE A 216 1.25 0.09 14.00
CA ILE A 216 2.34 -0.26 14.93
C ILE A 216 2.20 -1.74 15.32
N CYS A 217 0.99 -2.19 15.68
CA CYS A 217 0.74 -3.60 15.98
C CYS A 217 1.08 -4.53 14.81
N ALA A 218 0.61 -4.21 13.60
CA ALA A 218 0.93 -4.99 12.41
C ALA A 218 2.44 -5.01 12.12
N THR A 219 3.15 -3.91 12.39
CA THR A 219 4.61 -3.83 12.28
C THR A 219 5.31 -4.70 13.32
N ILE A 220 4.85 -4.71 14.58
CA ILE A 220 5.36 -5.58 15.65
C ILE A 220 5.24 -7.06 15.25
N LEU A 221 4.09 -7.46 14.70
CA LEU A 221 3.88 -8.83 14.22
C LEU A 221 4.77 -9.16 13.01
N ALA A 222 4.89 -8.25 12.04
CA ALA A 222 5.72 -8.46 10.85
C ALA A 222 7.23 -8.48 11.18
N ALA A 223 7.65 -7.75 12.21
CA ALA A 223 9.02 -7.77 12.71
C ALA A 223 9.38 -9.08 13.42
N GLY A 224 8.38 -9.87 13.83
CA GLY A 224 8.57 -11.12 14.57
C GLY A 224 8.86 -10.91 16.07
N LEU A 225 8.58 -9.71 16.61
CA LEU A 225 8.72 -9.47 18.04
C LEU A 225 7.75 -10.35 18.83
N ILE A 226 6.49 -10.43 18.38
CA ILE A 226 5.44 -11.26 18.97
C ILE A 226 5.11 -12.43 18.03
N GLN A 227 5.03 -13.62 18.59
CA GLN A 227 4.66 -14.89 17.95
C GLN A 227 3.29 -15.36 18.48
N THR A 228 2.60 -16.22 17.73
CA THR A 228 1.22 -16.63 18.04
C THR A 228 1.13 -17.47 19.32
N GLU A 229 2.22 -18.14 19.68
CA GLU A 229 2.37 -18.96 20.89
C GLU A 229 2.75 -18.16 22.14
N ASP A 230 3.07 -16.85 22.01
CA ASP A 230 3.45 -16.04 23.16
C ASP A 230 2.24 -15.80 24.08
N VAL A 231 2.39 -16.19 25.35
CA VAL A 231 1.36 -16.02 26.38
C VAL A 231 1.48 -14.65 27.07
N ASP A 232 2.70 -14.14 27.21
CA ASP A 232 2.99 -12.87 27.86
C ASP A 232 4.05 -12.05 27.09
N LEU A 233 3.99 -10.72 27.23
CA LEU A 233 4.93 -9.82 26.56
C LEU A 233 6.36 -9.93 27.08
N SER A 234 6.55 -10.34 28.34
CA SER A 234 7.88 -10.39 28.94
C SER A 234 8.72 -11.48 28.29
N CYS A 235 8.12 -12.66 28.05
CA CYS A 235 8.72 -13.77 27.32
C CYS A 235 9.14 -13.32 25.92
N ALA A 236 8.23 -12.66 25.19
CA ALA A 236 8.51 -12.17 23.85
C ALA A 236 9.64 -11.13 23.82
N LEU A 237 9.68 -10.21 24.79
CA LEU A 237 10.74 -9.22 24.92
C LEU A 237 12.07 -9.87 25.31
N HIS A 238 12.09 -10.79 26.29
CA HIS A 238 13.31 -11.47 26.77
C HIS A 238 13.93 -12.39 25.72
N ARG A 239 13.20 -12.77 24.66
CA ARG A 239 13.80 -13.40 23.48
C ARG A 239 14.83 -12.48 22.79
N HIS A 240 14.63 -11.16 22.83
CA HIS A 240 15.44 -10.19 22.09
C HIS A 240 16.21 -9.21 22.97
N PHE A 241 15.77 -9.00 24.20
CA PHE A 241 16.26 -7.97 25.10
C PHE A 241 16.71 -8.57 26.44
N SER A 242 17.52 -7.82 27.18
CA SER A 242 17.88 -8.18 28.54
C SER A 242 16.68 -8.07 29.48
N SER A 243 16.70 -8.82 30.59
CA SER A 243 15.54 -8.99 31.48
C SER A 243 15.11 -7.73 32.23
N ASP A 244 15.96 -6.70 32.25
CA ASP A 244 15.68 -5.35 32.76
C ASP A 244 14.73 -4.56 31.86
N ILE A 245 14.61 -4.92 30.58
CA ILE A 245 13.65 -4.32 29.65
C ILE A 245 12.30 -5.02 29.82
N VAL A 246 11.30 -4.26 30.25
CA VAL A 246 9.95 -4.75 30.56
C VAL A 246 8.89 -4.24 29.57
N GLY A 247 9.25 -3.30 28.70
CA GLY A 247 8.36 -2.73 27.70
C GLY A 247 9.09 -1.99 26.58
N LEU A 248 8.33 -1.51 25.59
CA LEU A 248 8.82 -0.65 24.51
C LEU A 248 7.89 0.56 24.34
N GLU A 249 8.44 1.75 24.19
CA GLU A 249 7.72 2.98 23.78
C GLU A 249 7.95 3.24 22.29
N PHE A 250 6.87 3.39 21.54
CA PHE A 250 6.84 3.81 20.15
C PHE A 250 6.35 5.25 20.06
N SER A 251 7.13 6.08 19.38
CA SER A 251 6.79 7.46 19.03
C SER A 251 6.78 7.60 17.51
N THR A 252 5.77 8.25 16.94
CA THR A 252 5.65 8.45 15.49
C THR A 252 5.33 9.91 15.15
N HIS A 253 5.98 10.43 14.11
CA HIS A 253 5.78 11.79 13.63
C HIS A 253 5.73 11.83 12.10
N SER A 254 4.81 12.65 11.57
CA SER A 254 4.75 12.95 10.14
C SER A 254 4.38 14.41 9.94
N SER A 255 5.20 15.16 9.21
CA SER A 255 4.85 16.51 8.76
C SER A 255 3.87 16.51 7.58
N LEU A 256 3.63 15.33 6.99
CA LEU A 256 2.64 15.14 5.93
C LEU A 256 1.27 14.80 6.52
N PRO A 257 0.19 15.38 5.99
CA PRO A 257 -1.18 15.06 6.40
C PRO A 257 -1.55 13.63 6.00
N HIS A 258 -2.42 13.01 6.79
CA HIS A 258 -2.92 11.66 6.48
C HIS A 258 -3.66 11.65 5.14
N GLY A 259 -3.38 10.67 4.28
CA GLY A 259 -3.95 10.63 2.93
C GLY A 259 -3.37 11.68 1.98
N SER A 260 -2.12 12.12 2.21
CA SER A 260 -1.34 13.00 1.34
C SER A 260 -1.20 12.48 -0.10
N GLY A 261 -1.30 11.16 -0.29
CA GLY A 261 -0.98 10.50 -1.55
C GLY A 261 0.52 10.27 -1.77
N LEU A 262 1.38 10.58 -0.77
CA LEU A 262 2.84 10.46 -0.82
C LEU A 262 3.41 9.20 -0.14
N GLY A 263 2.58 8.17 0.06
CA GLY A 263 3.00 6.87 0.62
C GLY A 263 3.26 6.84 2.13
N THR A 264 2.72 7.82 2.87
CA THR A 264 3.05 8.05 4.29
C THR A 264 2.89 6.80 5.17
N SER A 265 1.81 6.03 5.04
CA SER A 265 1.57 4.87 5.90
C SER A 265 2.58 3.74 5.69
N SER A 266 2.85 3.37 4.44
CA SER A 266 3.77 2.28 4.12
C SER A 266 5.23 2.66 4.40
N ILE A 267 5.57 3.95 4.24
CA ILE A 267 6.90 4.47 4.61
C ILE A 267 7.06 4.55 6.14
N LEU A 268 6.01 4.92 6.89
CA LEU A 268 6.05 4.89 8.36
C LEU A 268 6.19 3.45 8.89
N ALA A 269 5.55 2.46 8.24
CA ALA A 269 5.82 1.06 8.54
C ALA A 269 7.28 0.68 8.29
N ALA A 270 7.87 1.19 7.19
CA ALA A 270 9.28 0.95 6.88
C ALA A 270 10.23 1.52 7.95
N THR A 271 9.98 2.75 8.44
CA THR A 271 10.80 3.34 9.51
C THR A 271 10.63 2.58 10.83
N LEU A 272 9.40 2.18 11.17
CA LEU A 272 9.11 1.39 12.38
C LEU A 272 9.81 0.03 12.35
N LEU A 273 9.76 -0.69 11.22
CA LEU A 273 10.47 -1.95 11.02
C LEU A 273 11.99 -1.78 11.16
N ALA A 274 12.54 -0.75 10.50
CA ALA A 274 13.97 -0.50 10.53
C ALA A 274 14.47 -0.12 11.93
N ALA A 275 13.73 0.73 12.66
CA ALA A 275 14.03 1.09 14.04
C ALA A 275 13.91 -0.12 14.97
N LEU A 276 12.84 -0.91 14.84
CA LEU A 276 12.59 -2.07 15.69
C LEU A 276 13.62 -3.19 15.47
N TRP A 277 13.95 -3.54 14.22
CA TRP A 277 14.98 -4.53 13.96
C TRP A 277 16.37 -4.07 14.41
N THR A 278 16.70 -2.80 14.24
CA THR A 278 17.95 -2.24 14.77
C THR A 278 17.99 -2.34 16.29
N LEU A 279 16.88 -1.99 16.97
CA LEU A 279 16.74 -2.10 18.43
C LEU A 279 16.90 -3.56 18.88
N MET A 280 16.28 -4.51 18.18
CA MET A 280 16.39 -5.95 18.44
C MET A 280 17.77 -6.54 18.06
N GLY A 281 18.67 -5.76 17.47
CA GLY A 281 19.97 -6.24 16.99
C GLY A 281 19.89 -7.18 15.79
N ILE A 282 18.79 -7.17 15.04
CA ILE A 282 18.59 -8.00 13.85
C ILE A 282 19.20 -7.30 12.64
N PRO A 283 20.16 -7.92 11.92
CA PRO A 283 20.66 -7.38 10.67
C PRO A 283 19.59 -7.50 9.59
N PHE A 284 19.41 -6.43 8.81
CA PHE A 284 18.47 -6.38 7.69
C PHE A 284 19.05 -5.56 6.53
N ASP A 285 18.49 -5.76 5.35
CA ASP A 285 18.69 -4.95 4.16
C ASP A 285 17.38 -4.28 3.73
N ARG A 286 17.44 -3.45 2.67
CA ARG A 286 16.25 -2.78 2.15
C ARG A 286 15.22 -3.75 1.55
N ASN A 287 15.66 -4.87 0.98
CA ASN A 287 14.76 -5.88 0.45
C ASN A 287 13.92 -6.54 1.55
N ASN A 288 14.50 -6.75 2.74
CA ASN A 288 13.75 -7.18 3.92
C ASN A 288 12.64 -6.19 4.27
N ILE A 289 12.94 -4.88 4.28
CA ILE A 289 11.96 -3.82 4.55
C ILE A 289 10.83 -3.83 3.52
N TYR A 290 11.14 -3.92 2.23
CA TYR A 290 10.11 -3.86 1.17
C TYR A 290 9.03 -4.92 1.35
N HIS A 291 9.46 -6.13 1.70
CA HIS A 291 8.60 -7.29 1.86
C HIS A 291 7.91 -7.34 3.22
N ALA A 292 8.57 -6.88 4.28
CA ALA A 292 7.92 -6.74 5.58
C ALA A 292 6.80 -5.70 5.55
N VAL A 293 6.97 -4.57 4.84
CA VAL A 293 5.87 -3.60 4.67
C VAL A 293 4.72 -4.19 3.85
N LEU A 294 4.99 -4.93 2.77
CA LEU A 294 3.95 -5.66 2.04
C LEU A 294 3.19 -6.63 2.96
N LEU A 295 3.89 -7.32 3.86
CA LEU A 295 3.30 -8.21 4.86
C LEU A 295 2.43 -7.45 5.87
N VAL A 296 2.89 -6.30 6.37
CA VAL A 296 2.12 -5.39 7.23
C VAL A 296 0.79 -5.00 6.58
N GLU A 297 0.80 -4.67 5.29
CA GLU A 297 -0.44 -4.34 4.56
C GLU A 297 -1.40 -5.54 4.43
N GLN A 298 -0.88 -6.77 4.37
CA GLN A 298 -1.72 -7.97 4.40
C GLN A 298 -2.33 -8.22 5.78
N TYR A 299 -1.64 -7.86 6.87
CA TYR A 299 -2.24 -7.89 8.21
C TYR A 299 -3.34 -6.85 8.35
N LEU A 300 -3.11 -5.63 7.87
CA LEU A 300 -4.08 -4.53 7.90
C LEU A 300 -5.26 -4.69 6.94
N THR A 301 -5.29 -5.73 6.09
CA THR A 301 -6.34 -5.98 5.10
C THR A 301 -6.56 -4.80 4.11
N THR A 302 -5.54 -3.97 3.91
CA THR A 302 -5.58 -2.82 3.00
C THR A 302 -5.20 -3.21 1.58
N GLY A 303 -4.29 -4.18 1.40
CA GLY A 303 -3.97 -4.80 0.12
C GLY A 303 -3.36 -3.84 -0.92
N GLY A 304 -2.39 -3.03 -0.52
CA GLY A 304 -1.67 -2.13 -1.42
C GLY A 304 -0.52 -2.80 -2.18
N GLY A 305 0.19 -1.99 -2.97
CA GLY A 305 1.35 -2.43 -3.73
C GLY A 305 2.66 -2.06 -3.05
N TRP A 306 3.79 -2.32 -3.73
CA TRP A 306 5.12 -2.09 -3.15
C TRP A 306 5.72 -0.71 -3.45
N GLN A 307 5.07 0.13 -4.27
CA GLN A 307 5.67 1.38 -4.74
C GLN A 307 5.95 2.39 -3.62
N ASP A 308 5.14 2.39 -2.55
CA ASP A 308 5.22 3.41 -1.50
C ASP A 308 6.49 3.26 -0.68
N GLN A 309 6.71 2.07 -0.10
CA GLN A 309 7.90 1.80 0.69
C GLN A 309 9.17 1.79 -0.15
N VAL A 310 9.14 1.24 -1.37
CA VAL A 310 10.32 1.24 -2.25
C VAL A 310 10.62 2.66 -2.71
N GLY A 311 9.59 3.42 -3.06
CA GLY A 311 9.67 4.82 -3.44
C GLY A 311 10.25 5.69 -2.33
N GLY A 312 9.87 5.44 -1.06
CA GLY A 312 10.34 6.23 0.07
C GLY A 312 11.73 5.83 0.56
N THR A 313 12.12 4.57 0.42
CA THR A 313 13.35 4.04 1.07
C THR A 313 14.46 3.65 0.10
N ALA A 314 14.23 3.51 -1.21
CA ALA A 314 15.31 3.36 -2.20
C ALA A 314 15.81 4.73 -2.68
N ALA A 315 17.12 4.86 -2.91
CA ALA A 315 17.77 6.14 -3.19
C ALA A 315 17.25 6.80 -4.47
N ALA A 316 17.09 8.12 -4.40
CA ALA A 316 16.91 9.01 -5.54
C ALA A 316 15.80 8.57 -6.52
N ILE A 317 16.07 8.74 -7.82
CA ILE A 317 15.22 8.36 -8.95
C ILE A 317 15.52 6.91 -9.31
N LYS A 318 14.49 6.07 -9.37
CA LYS A 318 14.64 4.64 -9.70
C LYS A 318 13.48 4.12 -10.53
N ILE A 319 13.78 3.06 -11.27
CA ILE A 319 12.78 2.15 -11.80
C ILE A 319 12.80 0.88 -10.96
N SER A 320 11.65 0.53 -10.40
CA SER A 320 11.48 -0.65 -9.56
C SER A 320 10.62 -1.67 -10.27
N ARG A 321 10.99 -2.95 -10.22
CA ARG A 321 10.27 -4.05 -10.88
C ARG A 321 10.10 -5.23 -9.94
N PHE A 322 9.04 -6.01 -10.11
CA PHE A 322 8.91 -7.28 -9.40
C PHE A 322 9.49 -8.42 -10.24
N SER A 323 10.47 -9.13 -9.69
CA SER A 323 11.06 -10.31 -10.33
C SER A 323 10.26 -11.55 -9.93
N ASN A 324 9.50 -12.11 -10.86
CA ASN A 324 8.77 -13.38 -10.65
C ASN A 324 9.70 -14.57 -10.35
N ARG A 325 10.95 -14.52 -10.81
CA ARG A 325 11.97 -15.55 -10.57
C ARG A 325 12.50 -15.48 -9.15
N LEU A 326 12.81 -14.28 -8.68
CA LEU A 326 13.34 -14.07 -7.32
C LEU A 326 12.23 -13.97 -6.27
N GLU A 327 11.00 -13.70 -6.71
CA GLU A 327 9.84 -13.35 -5.87
C GLU A 327 10.15 -12.12 -4.99
N GLN A 328 10.78 -11.12 -5.61
CA GLN A 328 11.34 -9.94 -4.95
C GLN A 328 11.11 -8.66 -5.77
N VAL A 329 11.02 -7.52 -5.10
CA VAL A 329 11.09 -6.20 -5.73
C VAL A 329 12.54 -5.78 -5.90
N VAL A 330 12.92 -5.38 -7.11
CA VAL A 330 14.27 -4.98 -7.49
C VAL A 330 14.24 -3.52 -7.95
N PRO A 331 14.66 -2.56 -7.11
CA PRO A 331 14.88 -1.19 -7.52
C PRO A 331 16.22 -1.04 -8.25
N GLU A 332 16.20 -0.35 -9.38
CA GLU A 332 17.37 0.02 -10.18
C GLU A 332 17.44 1.54 -10.23
N GLN A 333 18.51 2.10 -9.64
CA GLN A 333 18.72 3.55 -9.65
C GLN A 333 18.97 4.01 -11.10
N LEU A 334 18.29 5.08 -11.50
CA LEU A 334 18.51 5.69 -12.81
C LEU A 334 19.67 6.67 -12.71
N ASP A 335 20.65 6.51 -13.58
CA ASP A 335 21.75 7.46 -13.71
C ASP A 335 21.22 8.74 -14.35
N CYS A 336 21.32 9.85 -13.62
CA CYS A 336 20.73 11.13 -13.98
C CYS A 336 21.80 12.21 -13.84
N GLU A 337 21.93 13.06 -14.85
CA GLU A 337 22.83 14.21 -14.78
C GLU A 337 22.43 15.16 -13.64
N GLU A 338 23.42 15.75 -12.97
CA GLU A 338 23.18 16.71 -11.88
C GLU A 338 22.36 17.93 -12.35
N SER A 339 22.56 18.34 -13.61
CA SER A 339 21.76 19.37 -14.30
C SER A 339 20.27 19.03 -14.34
N PHE A 340 19.93 17.78 -14.64
CA PHE A 340 18.56 17.30 -14.68
C PHE A 340 17.92 17.25 -13.29
N ILE A 341 18.67 16.80 -12.28
CA ILE A 341 18.21 16.80 -10.89
C ILE A 341 17.94 18.24 -10.42
N GLY A 342 18.85 19.16 -10.70
CA GLY A 342 18.68 20.58 -10.37
C GLY A 342 17.47 21.22 -11.07
N GLU A 343 17.23 20.89 -12.35
CA GLU A 343 16.03 21.34 -13.06
C GLU A 343 14.76 20.77 -12.40
N LEU A 344 14.75 19.48 -12.10
CA LEU A 344 13.62 18.80 -11.46
C LEU A 344 13.28 19.42 -10.11
N GLU A 345 14.25 19.67 -9.24
CA GLU A 345 14.03 20.31 -7.92
C GLU A 345 13.57 21.77 -8.05
N SER A 346 14.02 22.48 -9.10
CA SER A 346 13.62 23.88 -9.32
C SER A 346 12.21 24.02 -9.90
N LYS A 347 11.75 23.04 -10.70
CA LYS A 347 10.48 23.10 -11.44
C LYS A 347 9.35 22.27 -10.83
N LEU A 348 9.65 21.15 -10.17
CA LEU A 348 8.64 20.28 -9.59
C LEU A 348 8.30 20.73 -8.16
N LEU A 349 7.07 21.18 -7.95
CA LEU A 349 6.54 21.58 -6.64
C LEU A 349 5.35 20.73 -6.24
N LEU A 350 5.04 20.74 -4.95
CA LEU A 350 3.83 20.14 -4.41
C LEU A 350 2.87 21.22 -3.93
N ILE A 351 1.60 21.14 -4.32
CA ILE A 351 0.53 21.96 -3.75
C ILE A 351 -0.34 21.08 -2.86
N TYR A 352 -0.39 21.34 -1.56
CA TYR A 352 -1.32 20.67 -0.67
C TYR A 352 -2.71 21.29 -0.77
N THR A 353 -3.71 20.45 -1.01
CA THR A 353 -5.07 20.92 -1.32
C THR A 353 -6.03 20.96 -0.14
N GLY A 354 -5.59 20.56 1.05
CA GLY A 354 -6.42 20.52 2.27
C GLY A 354 -7.56 19.48 2.24
N ARG A 355 -7.76 18.77 1.14
CA ARG A 355 -8.84 17.79 0.95
C ARG A 355 -8.27 16.41 0.76
N THR A 356 -8.51 15.52 1.72
CA THR A 356 -8.08 14.11 1.66
C THR A 356 -9.29 13.22 1.38
N ARG A 357 -9.13 12.23 0.49
CA ARG A 357 -10.07 11.10 0.37
C ARG A 357 -9.30 9.80 0.54
N LEU A 358 -9.84 8.89 1.35
CA LEU A 358 -9.27 7.57 1.57
C LEU A 358 -9.18 6.77 0.27
N ALA A 359 -8.00 6.24 -0.02
CA ALA A 359 -7.70 5.47 -1.24
C ALA A 359 -8.47 4.15 -1.34
N LYS A 360 -8.94 3.56 -0.22
CA LYS A 360 -9.53 2.21 -0.19
C LYS A 360 -10.74 2.06 -1.12
N ASN A 361 -11.61 3.07 -1.20
CA ASN A 361 -12.78 3.04 -2.10
C ASN A 361 -12.43 3.46 -3.54
N LEU A 362 -11.29 4.13 -3.73
CA LEU A 362 -10.80 4.55 -5.04
C LEU A 362 -10.08 3.40 -5.77
N LEU A 363 -9.42 2.49 -5.07
CA LEU A 363 -8.73 1.32 -5.65
C LEU A 363 -9.57 0.61 -6.72
N GLN A 364 -10.81 0.28 -6.37
CA GLN A 364 -11.68 -0.51 -7.22
C GLN A 364 -12.34 0.31 -8.34
N GLN A 365 -12.67 1.57 -8.07
CA GLN A 365 -13.31 2.48 -9.03
C GLN A 365 -12.31 3.06 -10.04
N TYR A 366 -11.12 3.43 -9.57
CA TYR A 366 -10.00 3.91 -10.37
C TYR A 366 -9.47 2.81 -11.30
N TYR A 367 -9.51 1.53 -10.90
CA TYR A 367 -9.17 0.41 -11.81
C TYR A 367 -10.13 0.33 -13.01
N GLU A 368 -11.44 0.57 -12.81
CA GLU A 368 -12.43 0.59 -13.88
C GLU A 368 -12.38 1.86 -14.75
N ASP A 369 -11.92 2.97 -14.18
CA ASP A 369 -11.80 4.27 -14.85
C ASP A 369 -10.47 4.41 -15.61
N LYS A 370 -9.36 3.89 -15.08
CA LYS A 370 -8.06 3.85 -15.77
C LYS A 370 -8.05 2.83 -16.92
N LYS A 371 -8.81 1.73 -16.81
CA LYS A 371 -9.08 0.81 -17.94
C LYS A 371 -9.77 1.52 -19.13
N LYS A 372 -10.30 2.74 -18.95
CA LYS A 372 -10.93 3.55 -19.97
C LYS A 372 -10.14 4.79 -20.41
N MET A 373 -8.96 5.06 -19.82
CA MET A 373 -8.10 6.24 -20.10
C MET A 373 -8.90 7.46 -20.59
N ALA A 374 -9.79 7.97 -19.73
CA ALA A 374 -10.49 9.22 -19.99
C ALA A 374 -9.83 10.36 -19.19
N PRO A 375 -9.53 11.52 -19.81
CA PRO A 375 -9.23 12.73 -19.05
C PRO A 375 -10.42 13.11 -18.14
N GLY A 376 -10.15 13.52 -16.89
CA GLY A 376 -11.18 14.01 -15.96
C GLY A 376 -11.52 13.12 -14.75
N SER A 377 -10.61 12.23 -14.32
CA SER A 377 -10.74 11.52 -13.04
C SER A 377 -10.45 12.40 -11.82
N GLU A 378 -9.91 13.59 -12.03
CA GLU A 378 -9.66 14.56 -10.98
C GLU A 378 -10.99 15.13 -10.45
N PRO A 379 -11.11 15.36 -9.13
CA PRO A 379 -12.22 16.13 -8.59
C PRO A 379 -12.35 17.49 -9.29
N ASN A 380 -13.58 17.97 -9.54
CA ASN A 380 -13.83 19.22 -10.26
C ASN A 380 -13.01 20.42 -9.76
N PHE A 381 -12.73 20.50 -8.45
CA PHE A 381 -11.93 21.58 -7.88
C PHE A 381 -10.46 21.51 -8.32
N ILE A 382 -9.88 20.31 -8.43
CA ILE A 382 -8.51 20.11 -8.91
C ILE A 382 -8.41 20.48 -10.38
N ARG A 383 -9.38 20.05 -11.19
CA ARG A 383 -9.43 20.43 -12.60
C ARG A 383 -9.47 21.94 -12.78
N LYS A 384 -10.33 22.63 -12.03
CA LYS A 384 -10.40 24.11 -12.04
C LYS A 384 -9.09 24.76 -11.61
N LEU A 385 -8.42 24.23 -10.59
CA LEU A 385 -7.11 24.74 -10.15
C LEU A 385 -6.05 24.56 -11.26
N ILE A 386 -5.98 23.39 -11.88
CA ILE A 386 -5.04 23.13 -12.99
C ILE A 386 -5.33 24.06 -14.17
N ASP A 387 -6.60 24.21 -14.56
CA ASP A 387 -7.00 25.08 -15.66
C ASP A 387 -6.67 26.56 -15.37
N ASP A 388 -6.87 27.02 -14.14
CA ASP A 388 -6.53 28.38 -13.70
C ASP A 388 -5.01 28.61 -13.76
N LEU A 389 -4.22 27.72 -13.16
CA LEU A 389 -2.75 27.83 -13.16
C LEU A 389 -2.16 27.81 -14.59
N LYS A 390 -2.74 26.99 -15.49
CA LYS A 390 -2.34 26.96 -16.92
C LYS A 390 -2.74 28.22 -17.67
N THR A 391 -3.96 28.72 -17.45
CA THR A 391 -4.47 29.93 -18.12
C THR A 391 -3.66 31.17 -17.75
N ASN A 392 -3.12 31.20 -16.52
CA ASN A 392 -2.25 32.27 -16.02
C ASN A 392 -0.75 32.02 -16.30
N ASP A 393 -0.43 31.02 -17.12
CA ASP A 393 0.92 30.72 -17.59
C ASP A 393 1.95 30.38 -16.50
N LEU A 394 1.48 29.83 -15.37
CA LEU A 394 2.31 29.52 -14.21
C LEU A 394 2.95 28.12 -14.29
N ILE A 395 2.27 27.19 -14.97
CA ILE A 395 2.61 25.75 -14.95
C ILE A 395 2.48 25.16 -16.35
N GLU A 396 3.27 24.13 -16.65
CA GLU A 396 3.13 23.36 -17.89
C GLU A 396 2.18 22.17 -17.70
N VAL A 397 2.39 21.43 -16.61
CA VAL A 397 1.65 20.20 -16.31
C VAL A 397 1.46 20.04 -14.81
N ALA A 398 0.37 19.37 -14.44
CA ALA A 398 0.10 18.98 -13.07
C ALA A 398 -0.71 17.68 -13.03
N TRP A 399 -0.50 16.88 -11.99
CA TRP A 399 -1.22 15.62 -11.75
C TRP A 399 -1.30 15.31 -10.26
N LEU A 400 -2.34 14.60 -9.84
CA LEU A 400 -2.54 14.28 -8.42
C LEU A 400 -1.58 13.19 -7.94
N ALA A 401 -1.17 13.32 -6.68
CA ALA A 401 -0.41 12.30 -5.98
C ALA A 401 -1.25 11.03 -5.71
N GLY A 402 -0.57 9.88 -5.77
CA GLY A 402 -1.14 8.57 -5.43
C GLY A 402 -2.43 8.23 -6.19
N ALA A 403 -3.45 7.78 -5.46
CA ALA A 403 -4.69 7.27 -6.04
C ALA A 403 -5.67 8.33 -6.59
N GLY A 404 -5.30 9.63 -6.60
CA GLY A 404 -6.10 10.69 -7.20
C GLY A 404 -7.33 11.15 -6.41
N GLY A 405 -7.43 10.79 -5.12
CA GLY A 405 -8.55 11.15 -4.25
C GLY A 405 -8.51 12.56 -3.65
N GLY A 406 -7.34 13.19 -3.65
CA GLY A 406 -7.04 14.42 -2.90
C GLY A 406 -5.62 14.39 -2.37
N GLY A 407 -5.25 15.34 -1.50
CA GLY A 407 -3.91 15.46 -0.92
C GLY A 407 -3.05 16.45 -1.70
N PHE A 408 -1.86 16.00 -2.14
CA PHE A 408 -0.94 16.82 -2.93
C PHE A 408 -1.22 16.75 -4.43
N LEU A 409 -1.04 17.89 -5.09
CA LEU A 409 -0.95 18.04 -6.53
C LEU A 409 0.52 18.26 -6.89
N TYR A 410 1.05 17.43 -7.77
CA TYR A 410 2.34 17.65 -8.41
C TYR A 410 2.20 18.71 -9.48
N VAL A 411 3.10 19.69 -9.50
CA VAL A 411 3.06 20.81 -10.42
C VAL A 411 4.44 21.04 -11.01
N TRP A 412 4.52 21.08 -12.34
CA TRP A 412 5.72 21.45 -13.06
C TRP A 412 5.61 22.91 -13.51
N LEU A 413 6.49 23.76 -12.98
CA LEU A 413 6.52 25.19 -13.30
C LEU A 413 6.94 25.44 -14.75
N LYS A 414 6.41 26.52 -15.32
CA LYS A 414 6.87 27.04 -16.60
C LYS A 414 8.20 27.79 -16.45
N ASP A 415 9.01 27.82 -17.51
CA ASP A 415 10.25 28.59 -17.54
C ASP A 415 10.06 30.05 -17.10
N GLY A 416 10.92 30.51 -16.18
CA GLY A 416 10.88 31.87 -15.61
C GLY A 416 9.88 32.04 -14.46
N VAL A 417 9.06 31.04 -14.15
CA VAL A 417 8.17 31.05 -12.97
C VAL A 417 8.92 30.51 -11.76
N SER A 418 8.85 31.25 -10.65
CA SER A 418 9.44 30.82 -9.37
C SER A 418 8.37 30.29 -8.41
N ARG A 419 8.79 29.50 -7.41
CA ARG A 419 7.95 29.11 -6.27
C ARG A 419 7.24 30.32 -5.65
N THR A 420 7.97 31.41 -5.40
CA THR A 420 7.43 32.63 -4.78
C THR A 420 6.36 33.29 -5.65
N SER A 421 6.54 33.27 -6.98
CA SER A 421 5.54 33.79 -7.92
C SER A 421 4.24 32.98 -7.85
N LEU A 422 4.34 31.66 -7.81
CA LEU A 422 3.19 30.76 -7.67
C LEU A 422 2.48 30.94 -6.32
N GLU A 423 3.24 30.95 -5.21
CA GLU A 423 2.70 31.20 -3.87
C GLU A 423 1.96 32.54 -3.79
N THR A 424 2.58 33.60 -4.30
CA THR A 424 1.98 34.94 -4.32
C THR A 424 0.65 34.95 -5.09
N TYR A 425 0.59 34.23 -6.21
CA TYR A 425 -0.64 34.09 -6.98
C TYR A 425 -1.74 33.38 -6.18
N LEU A 426 -1.42 32.22 -5.59
CA LEU A 426 -2.37 31.42 -4.82
C LEU A 426 -2.90 32.15 -3.57
N THR A 427 -2.04 32.87 -2.84
CA THR A 427 -2.47 33.63 -1.64
C THR A 427 -3.37 34.82 -1.96
N ARG A 428 -3.16 35.47 -3.13
CA ARG A 428 -3.99 36.60 -3.58
C ARG A 428 -5.36 36.17 -4.07
N ASN A 429 -5.47 34.97 -4.64
CA ASN A 429 -6.73 34.42 -5.10
C ASN A 429 -7.55 33.86 -3.93
N GLU A 430 -8.70 34.46 -3.62
CA GLU A 430 -9.56 34.04 -2.51
C GLU A 430 -9.99 32.57 -2.60
N MET A 431 -10.06 32.00 -3.81
CA MET A 431 -10.42 30.61 -4.03
C MET A 431 -9.31 29.61 -3.65
N HIS A 432 -8.07 30.09 -3.48
CA HIS A 432 -6.87 29.27 -3.36
C HIS A 432 -6.02 29.59 -2.13
N ARG A 433 -6.47 30.52 -1.29
CA ARG A 433 -5.67 31.06 -0.17
C ARG A 433 -5.26 30.02 0.88
N ASP A 434 -6.01 28.93 0.99
CA ASP A 434 -5.74 27.84 1.95
C ASP A 434 -4.76 26.77 1.41
N LEU A 435 -4.31 26.90 0.16
CA LEU A 435 -3.36 25.98 -0.46
C LEU A 435 -1.93 26.31 -0.02
N THR A 436 -1.15 25.29 0.34
CA THR A 436 0.27 25.46 0.68
C THR A 436 1.15 24.88 -0.41
N VAL A 437 2.26 25.56 -0.72
CA VAL A 437 3.22 25.13 -1.74
C VAL A 437 4.49 24.65 -1.04
N HIS A 438 5.02 23.54 -1.50
CA HIS A 438 6.18 22.88 -0.92
C HIS A 438 7.20 22.55 -2.00
N SER A 439 8.48 22.72 -1.64
CA SER A 439 9.61 22.30 -2.46
C SER A 439 9.96 20.85 -2.22
N ILE A 440 10.62 20.24 -3.20
CA ILE A 440 11.12 18.87 -3.13
C ILE A 440 12.63 18.87 -3.34
N THR A 441 13.30 17.94 -2.68
CA THR A 441 14.74 17.67 -2.87
C THR A 441 14.92 16.16 -3.03
N VAL A 442 15.60 15.73 -4.07
CA VAL A 442 15.91 14.32 -4.34
C VAL A 442 16.82 13.78 -3.27
N ASP A 443 16.44 12.65 -2.68
CA ASP A 443 17.13 12.11 -1.52
C ASP A 443 17.93 10.84 -1.89
N PHE A 444 19.26 10.97 -1.88
CA PHE A 444 20.18 9.88 -2.17
C PHE A 444 20.40 8.94 -0.97
N ASN A 445 20.07 9.37 0.25
CA ASN A 445 20.09 8.52 1.43
C ASN A 445 18.77 8.65 2.20
N PRO A 446 17.71 8.01 1.67
CA PRO A 446 16.36 8.37 2.05
C PRO A 446 15.86 7.70 3.33
N LEU A 447 16.49 6.63 3.81
CA LEU A 447 16.18 6.00 5.09
C LEU A 447 17.41 6.08 5.99
N ILE A 448 17.29 6.77 7.11
CA ILE A 448 18.34 6.91 8.13
C ILE A 448 17.85 6.23 9.40
N VAL A 449 18.70 5.44 10.03
CA VAL A 449 18.42 4.74 11.29
C VAL A 449 19.62 4.90 12.21
N GLU A 450 19.38 5.37 13.43
CA GLU A 450 20.44 5.70 14.39
C GLU A 450 20.00 5.44 15.84
N PRO A 451 20.90 4.94 16.72
CA PRO A 451 20.66 4.92 18.16
C PRO A 451 20.51 6.33 18.74
N VAL A 452 19.69 6.48 19.80
CA VAL A 452 19.35 7.78 20.43
C VAL A 452 19.30 7.74 21.95
#